data_AF-A0A919WVN1-F1
#
_entry.id   AF-A0A919WVN1-F1
#
_cell.length_a   1.000
_cell.length_b   1.000
_cell.length_c   1.000
_cell.angle_alpha   90.00
_cell.angle_beta   90.00
_cell.angle_gamma   90.00
#
_symmetry.space_group_name_H-M   'P 1'
#
loop_
_entity.id
_entity.type
_entity.pdbx_description
1 polymer ?
#
loop_
_entity_poly.entity_id
_entity_poly.type
_entity_poly.pdbx_seq_one_letter_code
_entity_poly.pdbx_strand_id
1 'polypeptide(L)'
;MSSRLCIAQIKAVIVTVLCATIYRHQERMITINAEKYDLNTIYILKEHPDISSGRCDNCNNAAFHSYLQDGKLIRKCKSCGMMKSI
;
A
#
# COMPACT_ATOMS: atom_id res chain seq x y z
N MET A 1 8.26 16.65 -51.24
CA MET A 1 8.21 16.77 -49.76
C MET A 1 6.88 17.46 -49.45
N SER A 2 5.97 17.09 -48.56
CA SER A 2 6.09 16.34 -47.33
C SER A 2 4.69 16.18 -46.67
N SER A 3 3.63 15.75 -47.37
CA SER A 3 2.29 15.67 -46.75
C SER A 3 2.11 14.40 -45.90
N ARG A 4 2.62 13.25 -46.38
CA ARG A 4 2.60 11.98 -45.61
C ARG A 4 3.61 11.97 -44.45
N LEU A 5 4.76 12.60 -44.63
CA LEU A 5 5.76 12.77 -43.56
C LEU A 5 5.22 13.65 -42.41
N CYS A 6 4.44 14.69 -42.72
CA CYS A 6 3.89 15.60 -41.71
C CYS A 6 2.85 14.90 -40.80
N ILE A 7 1.93 14.11 -41.37
CA ILE A 7 0.92 13.35 -40.60
C ILE A 7 1.59 12.27 -39.74
N ALA A 8 2.64 11.61 -40.26
CA ALA A 8 3.40 10.62 -39.50
C ALA A 8 4.09 11.23 -38.27
N GLN A 9 4.65 12.44 -38.40
CA GLN A 9 5.25 13.14 -37.27
C GLN A 9 4.21 13.60 -36.25
N ILE A 10 3.04 14.07 -36.70
CA ILE A 10 1.94 14.45 -35.80
C ILE A 10 1.43 13.23 -35.02
N LYS A 11 1.25 12.06 -35.68
CA LYS A 11 0.85 10.81 -35.00
C LYS A 11 1.87 10.34 -33.97
N ALA A 12 3.16 10.41 -34.28
CA ALA A 12 4.23 10.02 -33.35
C ALA A 12 4.29 10.93 -32.11
N VAL A 13 4.06 12.24 -32.28
CA VAL A 13 4.00 13.20 -31.17
C VAL A 13 2.77 12.94 -30.29
N ILE A 14 1.60 12.65 -30.87
CA ILE A 14 0.38 12.37 -30.09
C ILE A 14 0.53 11.07 -29.28
N VAL A 15 1.08 10.01 -29.87
CA VAL A 15 1.28 8.72 -29.16
C VAL A 15 2.28 8.87 -28.02
N THR A 16 3.36 9.62 -28.21
CA THR A 16 4.37 9.83 -27.15
C THR A 16 3.84 10.71 -26.02
N VAL A 17 3.03 11.74 -26.31
CA VAL A 17 2.40 12.59 -25.29
C VAL A 17 1.32 11.85 -24.50
N LEU A 18 0.47 11.06 -25.16
CA LEU A 18 -0.56 10.23 -24.50
C LEU A 18 0.07 9.13 -23.65
N CYS A 19 1.12 8.47 -24.16
CA CYS A 19 1.92 7.52 -23.39
C CYS A 19 2.50 8.24 -22.15
N ALA A 20 3.18 9.37 -22.33
CA ALA A 20 3.79 10.11 -21.22
C ALA A 20 2.80 10.67 -20.18
N THR A 21 1.52 10.90 -20.51
CA THR A 21 0.49 11.30 -19.54
C THR A 21 -0.13 10.10 -18.82
N ILE A 22 -0.34 8.99 -19.53
CA ILE A 22 -0.82 7.73 -18.92
C ILE A 22 0.23 7.17 -17.95
N TYR A 23 1.50 7.11 -18.36
CA TYR A 23 2.59 6.60 -17.50
C TYR A 23 2.89 7.54 -16.31
N ARG A 24 2.76 8.87 -16.45
CA ARG A 24 2.94 9.81 -15.32
C ARG A 24 1.84 9.74 -14.26
N HIS A 25 0.67 9.18 -14.58
CA HIS A 25 -0.38 8.97 -13.58
C HIS A 25 -0.13 7.70 -12.74
N GLN A 26 0.64 6.75 -13.26
CA GLN A 26 0.85 5.44 -12.62
C GLN A 26 1.92 5.45 -11.50
N GLU A 27 2.80 6.45 -11.48
CA GLU A 27 3.91 6.55 -10.51
C GLU A 27 3.55 7.30 -9.20
N ARG A 28 2.35 7.88 -9.09
CA ARG A 28 1.94 8.69 -7.92
C ARG A 28 1.27 7.90 -6.77
N MET A 29 1.42 6.57 -6.74
CA MET A 29 0.82 5.70 -5.72
C MET A 29 1.78 4.63 -5.17
N ILE A 30 3.09 4.88 -5.09
CA ILE A 30 4.02 3.91 -4.46
C ILE A 30 5.06 4.64 -3.61
N THR A 31 4.64 5.13 -2.45
CA THR A 31 5.52 5.33 -1.29
C THR A 31 4.70 5.19 -0.02
N ILE A 32 4.16 3.99 0.21
CA ILE A 32 3.82 3.58 1.57
C ILE A 32 5.10 2.93 2.08
N ASN A 33 5.76 3.58 3.05
CA ASN A 33 6.88 3.02 3.78
C ASN A 33 6.44 1.71 4.41
N ALA A 34 6.65 0.61 3.68
CA ALA A 34 6.42 -0.72 4.18
C ALA A 34 7.59 -1.08 5.09
N GLU A 35 7.57 -0.56 6.31
CA GLU A 35 8.19 -1.29 7.42
C GLU A 35 7.40 -2.59 7.52
N LYS A 36 7.94 -3.61 6.86
CA LYS A 36 7.26 -4.86 6.55
C LYS A 36 7.19 -5.68 7.83
N TYR A 37 6.19 -5.40 8.67
CA TYR A 37 5.86 -6.23 9.81
C TYR A 37 5.71 -7.68 9.36
N ASP A 38 6.32 -8.60 10.11
CA ASP A 38 6.11 -10.02 9.85
C ASP A 38 4.71 -10.41 10.32
N LEU A 39 3.88 -10.85 9.38
CA LEU A 39 2.49 -11.23 9.64
C LEU A 39 2.35 -12.56 10.39
N ASN A 40 3.45 -13.32 10.52
CA ASN A 40 3.46 -14.58 11.27
C ASN A 40 3.89 -14.40 12.73
N THR A 41 4.35 -13.21 13.09
CA THR A 41 4.79 -12.89 14.46
C THR A 41 3.67 -12.18 15.22
N ILE A 42 3.49 -12.54 16.50
CA ILE A 42 2.58 -11.87 17.43
C ILE A 42 3.39 -10.86 18.25
N TYR A 43 3.17 -9.57 18.01
CA TYR A 43 3.87 -8.50 18.74
C TYR A 43 3.19 -8.16 20.06
N ILE A 44 3.96 -7.95 21.12
CA ILE A 44 3.43 -7.56 22.44
C ILE A 44 3.21 -6.04 22.46
N LEU A 45 2.00 -5.58 22.76
CA LEU A 45 1.67 -4.14 22.75
C LEU A 45 2.55 -3.32 23.71
N LYS A 46 3.00 -3.90 24.83
CA LYS A 46 3.91 -3.24 25.78
C LYS A 46 5.30 -2.96 25.20
N GLU A 47 5.79 -3.86 24.35
CA GLU A 47 7.12 -3.75 23.72
C GLU A 47 7.04 -2.95 22.41
N HIS A 48 5.91 -3.10 21.71
CA HIS A 48 5.62 -2.46 20.43
C HIS A 48 4.28 -1.70 20.51
N PRO A 49 4.27 -0.50 21.13
CA PRO A 49 3.07 0.32 21.22
C PRO A 49 2.55 0.69 19.82
N ASP A 50 1.23 0.91 19.71
CA ASP A 50 0.62 1.38 18.47
C ASP A 50 1.17 2.78 18.12
N ILE A 51 1.57 2.99 16.87
CA ILE A 51 2.00 4.31 16.37
C ILE A 51 0.78 5.25 16.33
N SER A 52 -0.37 4.71 15.92
CA SER A 52 -1.65 5.39 15.96
C SER A 52 -2.68 4.49 16.63
N SER A 53 -3.19 4.92 17.78
CA SER A 53 -4.15 4.16 18.58
C SER A 53 -5.36 3.73 17.76
N GLY A 54 -5.67 2.44 17.79
CA GLY A 54 -6.82 1.88 17.07
C GLY A 54 -6.61 1.76 15.55
N ARG A 55 -5.40 1.94 15.05
CA ARG A 55 -5.01 1.69 13.66
C ARG A 55 -3.95 0.60 13.61
N CYS A 56 -3.97 -0.19 12.54
CA CYS A 56 -2.96 -1.21 12.31
C CYS A 56 -1.68 -0.54 11.80
N ASP A 57 -0.55 -0.76 12.45
CA ASP A 57 0.71 -0.12 12.06
C ASP A 57 1.18 -0.51 10.64
N ASN A 58 0.78 -1.69 10.16
CA ASN A 58 1.18 -2.18 8.83
C ASN A 58 0.30 -1.66 7.68
N CYS A 59 -1.01 -1.43 7.90
CA CYS A 59 -1.93 -1.08 6.80
C CYS A 59 -2.91 0.06 7.11
N ASN A 60 -2.78 0.68 8.27
CA ASN A 60 -3.60 1.79 8.77
C ASN A 60 -5.12 1.52 8.86
N ASN A 61 -5.55 0.26 8.76
CA ASN A 61 -6.95 -0.12 8.92
C ASN A 61 -7.37 -0.09 10.40
N ALA A 62 -8.63 0.23 10.69
CA ALA A 62 -9.20 0.19 12.06
C ALA A 62 -10.04 -1.06 12.35
N ALA A 63 -10.29 -1.91 11.35
CA ALA A 63 -11.09 -3.12 11.56
C ALA A 63 -10.21 -4.29 12.04
N PHE A 64 -10.50 -4.78 13.25
CA PHE A 64 -9.80 -5.90 13.88
C PHE A 64 -10.75 -7.04 14.22
N HIS A 65 -10.21 -8.26 14.25
CA HIS A 65 -10.82 -9.43 14.85
C HIS A 65 -9.98 -9.82 16.06
N SER A 66 -10.62 -9.98 17.22
CA SER A 66 -9.93 -10.30 18.47
C SER A 66 -10.33 -11.69 18.94
N TYR A 67 -9.36 -12.46 19.42
CA TYR A 67 -9.57 -13.80 19.97
C TYR A 67 -8.62 -14.06 21.14
N LEU A 68 -8.91 -15.09 21.93
CA LEU A 68 -8.06 -15.51 23.05
C LEU A 68 -7.11 -16.62 22.60
N GLN A 69 -5.84 -16.50 22.94
CA GLN A 69 -4.82 -17.52 22.70
C GLN A 69 -3.86 -17.53 23.90
N ASP A 70 -3.66 -18.71 24.51
CA ASP A 70 -2.76 -18.90 25.65
C ASP A 70 -2.98 -17.90 26.81
N GLY A 71 -4.25 -17.57 27.07
CA GLY A 71 -4.65 -16.61 28.12
C GLY A 71 -4.39 -15.14 27.77
N LYS A 72 -3.93 -14.83 26.55
CA LYS A 72 -3.70 -13.48 26.04
C LYS A 72 -4.77 -13.10 25.01
N LEU A 73 -5.14 -11.82 24.97
CA LEU A 73 -6.04 -11.30 23.96
C LEU A 73 -5.23 -10.94 22.71
N ILE A 74 -5.44 -11.65 21.60
CA ILE A 74 -4.77 -11.38 20.34
C ILE A 74 -5.70 -10.54 19.45
N ARG A 75 -5.22 -9.37 19.04
CA ARG A 75 -5.84 -8.47 18.06
C ARG A 75 -5.24 -8.74 16.69
N LYS A 76 -6.04 -9.27 15.77
CA LYS A 76 -5.67 -9.52 14.36
C LYS A 76 -6.30 -8.48 13.43
N CYS A 77 -5.52 -7.82 12.59
CA CYS A 77 -6.06 -6.90 11.59
C CYS A 77 -6.86 -7.66 10.52
N LYS A 78 -8.06 -7.19 10.18
CA LYS A 78 -8.88 -7.82 9.13
C LYS A 78 -8.36 -7.58 7.71
N SER A 79 -7.54 -6.55 7.51
CA SER A 79 -7.03 -6.18 6.17
C SER A 79 -5.74 -6.92 5.86
N CYS A 80 -4.71 -6.78 6.69
CA CYS A 80 -3.39 -7.38 6.43
C CYS A 80 -3.06 -8.63 7.26
N GLY A 81 -3.85 -8.94 8.30
CA GLY A 81 -3.59 -10.10 9.16
C GLY A 81 -2.57 -9.90 10.27
N MET A 82 -1.97 -8.71 10.43
CA MET A 82 -1.01 -8.41 11.50
C MET A 82 -1.63 -8.66 12.88
N MET A 83 -0.87 -9.29 13.78
CA MET A 83 -1.32 -9.69 15.10
C MET A 83 -0.57 -8.94 16.20
N LYS A 84 -1.31 -8.46 17.20
CA LYS A 84 -0.75 -7.94 18.45
C LYS A 84 -1.41 -8.60 19.66
N SER A 85 -0.62 -8.94 20.67
CA SER A 85 -1.11 -9.31 22.00
C SER A 85 -1.35 -8.06 22.82
N ILE A 86 -2.58 -7.89 23.30
CA ILE A 86 -3.01 -6.83 24.23
C ILE A 86 -2.94 -7.35 25.67
#